data_AF-A0A6S8C917-F1
#
_entry.id   AF-A0A6S8C917-F1
#
_cell.length_a   1.000
_cell.length_b   1.000
_cell.length_c   1.000
_cell.angle_alpha   90.00
_cell.angle_beta   90.00
_cell.angle_gamma   90.00
#
_symmetry.space_group_name_H-M   'P 1'
#
loop_
_entity.id
_entity.type
_entity.pdbx_description
1 polymer ?
#
loop_
_entity_poly.entity_id
_entity_poly.type
_entity_poly.pdbx_seq_one_letter_code
_entity_poly.pdbx_strand_id
1 'polypeptide(L)'
;ILSFLDNLPDSIMWLILTSNRITSLPDNIGTLFRLRKLMLANNLISSLPVSMRTLTNLELLRLGNNRLERIPTWIMQLPLLSWVGLNDNPALNAADISLNRLSERIASFDPTLLVVGERVGEGTSGIVYKAKLGEGTVAVKQYKEGCCSSDGLHTAEVLTSLLLKHPNIINIREVTKLQGKLSVIMDWTNDMEPLGSPPSLQSMTRATYKPFRQLSLEMLSRVILDVASACKYLHENSIMHGDLYAHNILINTNTGFAKLGDFGAAFPYSKLTLEDRKTTSSTLRGEFNYNQNQRKKISFEKMEVRAFGMLVRELIDLVVDKDARIINSLHEVVRECNATPLITRPTFAELYVKVFDIFCAGLMNKGEYLSFVSCTYHKQHRS
;
A
#
# COMPACT_ATOMS: atom_id res chain seq x y z
N ILE A 1 -0.76 -27.47 -13.78
CA ILE A 1 -0.12 -26.21 -13.33
C ILE A 1 1.31 -26.45 -12.87
N LEU A 2 1.57 -27.32 -11.89
CA LEU A 2 2.94 -27.53 -11.39
C LEU A 2 3.93 -27.92 -12.51
N SER A 3 3.59 -28.89 -13.35
CA SER A 3 4.40 -29.28 -14.51
C SER A 3 4.65 -28.17 -15.56
N PHE A 4 3.76 -27.17 -15.61
CA PHE A 4 3.94 -25.99 -16.46
C PHE A 4 4.91 -24.98 -15.83
N LEU A 5 4.88 -24.83 -14.50
CA LEU A 5 5.81 -23.95 -13.78
C LEU A 5 7.27 -24.41 -13.92
N ASP A 6 7.49 -25.72 -14.11
CA ASP A 6 8.83 -26.29 -14.33
C ASP A 6 9.47 -25.88 -15.67
N ASN A 7 8.70 -25.37 -16.64
CA ASN A 7 9.19 -25.10 -17.99
C ASN A 7 8.87 -23.68 -18.48
N LEU A 8 8.84 -22.72 -17.55
CA LEU A 8 8.60 -21.32 -17.88
C LEU A 8 9.81 -20.70 -18.62
N PRO A 9 9.61 -19.95 -19.72
CA PRO A 9 10.69 -19.24 -20.38
C PRO A 9 11.27 -18.15 -19.49
N ASP A 10 12.59 -17.95 -19.56
CA ASP A 10 13.33 -16.93 -18.79
C ASP A 10 12.97 -15.48 -19.18
N SER A 11 12.29 -15.32 -20.32
CA SER A 11 11.78 -14.05 -20.83
C SER A 11 10.56 -13.53 -20.05
N ILE A 12 9.95 -14.35 -19.18
CA ILE A 12 8.79 -13.95 -18.39
C ILE A 12 9.13 -12.77 -17.49
N MET A 13 8.36 -11.70 -17.66
CA MET A 13 8.39 -10.55 -16.77
C MET A 13 7.26 -10.63 -15.75
N TRP A 14 6.08 -11.12 -16.15
CA TRP A 14 4.87 -11.13 -15.34
C TRP A 14 4.29 -12.53 -15.25
N LEU A 15 4.04 -12.99 -14.04
CA LEU A 15 3.41 -14.28 -13.79
C LEU A 15 2.23 -14.08 -12.84
N ILE A 16 1.02 -14.28 -13.37
CA ILE A 16 -0.23 -14.16 -12.62
C ILE A 16 -0.82 -15.56 -12.44
N LEU A 17 -0.84 -16.02 -11.20
CA LEU A 17 -1.29 -17.33 -10.78
C LEU A 17 -2.30 -17.23 -9.62
N THR A 18 -2.92 -16.07 -9.46
CA THR A 18 -3.93 -15.79 -8.44
C THR A 18 -5.12 -16.75 -8.51
N SER A 19 -5.68 -17.13 -7.36
CA SER A 19 -6.89 -17.96 -7.24
C SER A 19 -6.77 -19.33 -7.88
N ASN A 20 -5.64 -20.00 -7.63
CA ASN A 20 -5.41 -21.40 -8.00
C ASN A 20 -5.33 -22.28 -6.74
N ARG A 21 -4.88 -23.53 -6.90
CA ARG A 21 -4.66 -24.48 -5.80
C ARG A 21 -3.18 -24.85 -5.68
N ILE A 22 -2.29 -23.89 -5.94
CA ILE A 22 -0.84 -24.12 -5.92
C ILE A 22 -0.42 -24.33 -4.47
N THR A 23 0.19 -25.47 -4.18
CA THR A 23 0.69 -25.83 -2.84
C THR A 23 2.18 -25.50 -2.68
N SER A 24 2.93 -25.48 -3.78
CA SER A 24 4.36 -25.18 -3.82
C SER A 24 4.74 -24.59 -5.17
N LEU A 25 5.82 -23.81 -5.19
CA LEU A 25 6.49 -23.37 -6.41
C LEU A 25 7.72 -24.25 -6.65
N PRO A 26 8.09 -24.52 -7.91
CA PRO A 26 9.31 -25.25 -8.20
C PRO A 26 10.55 -24.38 -7.93
N ASP A 27 11.67 -25.01 -7.59
CA ASP A 27 12.92 -24.30 -7.28
C ASP A 27 13.46 -23.49 -8.47
N ASN A 28 13.18 -23.90 -9.71
CA ASN A 28 13.62 -23.16 -10.89
C ASN A 28 12.86 -21.83 -11.11
N ILE A 29 11.84 -21.50 -10.30
CA ILE A 29 11.22 -20.17 -10.34
C ILE A 29 12.26 -19.05 -10.16
N GLY A 30 13.34 -19.32 -9.42
CA GLY A 30 14.46 -18.39 -9.21
C GLY A 30 15.28 -18.10 -10.47
N THR A 31 15.15 -18.89 -11.54
CA THR A 31 15.86 -18.65 -12.81
C THR A 31 15.16 -17.59 -13.66
N LEU A 32 13.95 -17.14 -13.30
CA LEU A 32 13.22 -16.09 -14.00
C LEU A 32 13.79 -14.70 -13.64
N PHE A 33 15.05 -14.45 -13.98
CA PHE A 33 15.77 -13.22 -13.59
C PHE A 33 15.14 -11.93 -14.15
N ARG A 34 14.26 -12.02 -15.15
CA ARG A 34 13.48 -10.88 -15.70
C ARG A 34 12.15 -10.65 -15.00
N LEU A 35 11.75 -11.53 -14.08
CA LEU A 35 10.47 -11.44 -13.39
C LEU A 35 10.39 -10.17 -12.54
N ARG A 36 9.39 -9.35 -12.84
CA ARG A 36 9.07 -8.08 -12.15
C ARG A 36 7.80 -8.18 -11.32
N LYS A 37 6.83 -8.98 -11.75
CA LYS A 37 5.52 -9.10 -11.11
C LYS A 37 5.15 -10.56 -10.93
N LEU A 38 4.94 -10.96 -9.68
CA LEU A 38 4.51 -12.30 -9.31
C LEU A 38 3.24 -12.23 -8.45
N MET A 39 2.11 -12.67 -9.00
CA MET A 39 0.84 -12.69 -8.30
C MET A 39 0.43 -14.12 -7.96
N LEU A 40 0.41 -14.43 -6.66
CA LEU A 40 0.17 -15.76 -6.11
C LEU A 40 -0.93 -15.74 -5.03
N ALA A 41 -1.69 -14.65 -4.91
CA ALA A 41 -2.74 -14.55 -3.91
C ALA A 41 -3.81 -15.64 -4.09
N ASN A 42 -4.50 -16.02 -3.00
CA ASN A 42 -5.52 -17.06 -2.98
C ASN A 42 -5.01 -18.41 -3.52
N ASN A 43 -3.93 -18.90 -2.94
CA ASN A 43 -3.38 -20.24 -3.22
C ASN A 43 -3.21 -21.02 -1.89
N LEU A 44 -2.53 -22.16 -1.93
CA LEU A 44 -2.29 -23.02 -0.77
C LEU A 44 -0.80 -23.12 -0.45
N ILE A 45 -0.01 -22.10 -0.81
CA ILE A 45 1.45 -22.12 -0.71
C ILE A 45 1.85 -22.09 0.76
N SER A 46 2.58 -23.11 1.21
CA SER A 46 3.05 -23.22 2.60
C SER A 46 4.49 -22.71 2.80
N SER A 47 5.28 -22.63 1.74
CA SER A 47 6.65 -22.09 1.77
C SER A 47 7.06 -21.54 0.39
N LEU A 48 8.06 -20.66 0.38
CA LEU A 48 8.63 -20.10 -0.85
C LEU A 48 10.04 -20.69 -1.10
N PRO A 49 10.36 -21.09 -2.34
CA PRO A 49 11.70 -21.57 -2.69
C PRO A 49 12.80 -20.57 -2.35
N VAL A 50 13.90 -21.05 -1.75
CA VAL A 50 15.05 -20.19 -1.42
C VAL A 50 15.71 -19.59 -2.67
N SER A 51 15.56 -20.25 -3.82
CA SER A 51 16.03 -19.77 -5.12
C SER A 51 15.41 -18.42 -5.48
N MET A 52 14.19 -18.10 -5.03
CA MET A 52 13.56 -16.80 -5.29
C MET A 52 14.37 -15.58 -4.82
N ARG A 53 15.37 -15.78 -3.94
CA ARG A 53 16.33 -14.72 -3.56
C ARG A 53 17.11 -14.14 -4.75
N THR A 54 17.19 -14.85 -5.88
CA THR A 54 17.87 -14.41 -7.10
C THR A 54 17.01 -13.52 -8.00
N LEU A 55 15.72 -13.36 -7.69
CA LEU A 55 14.78 -12.52 -8.43
C LEU A 55 15.01 -11.03 -8.14
N THR A 56 16.21 -10.54 -8.40
CA THR A 56 16.64 -9.17 -8.06
C THR A 56 15.86 -8.08 -8.79
N ASN A 57 15.18 -8.43 -9.89
CA ASN A 57 14.29 -7.54 -10.64
C ASN A 57 12.82 -7.56 -10.16
N LEU A 58 12.48 -8.37 -9.15
CA LEU A 58 11.11 -8.47 -8.66
C LEU A 58 10.69 -7.17 -7.97
N GLU A 59 9.63 -6.55 -8.46
CA GLU A 59 9.08 -5.27 -7.97
C GLU A 59 7.79 -5.46 -7.17
N LEU A 60 6.96 -6.43 -7.58
CA LEU A 60 5.65 -6.72 -7.00
C LEU A 60 5.50 -8.22 -6.69
N LEU A 61 5.13 -8.53 -5.45
CA LEU A 61 4.85 -9.89 -4.97
C LEU A 61 3.53 -9.93 -4.18
N ARG A 62 2.50 -10.60 -4.70
CA ARG A 62 1.27 -10.88 -3.95
C ARG A 62 1.24 -12.32 -3.47
N LEU A 63 1.12 -12.49 -2.16
CA LEU A 63 1.01 -13.77 -1.48
C LEU A 63 -0.21 -13.81 -0.55
N GLY A 64 -1.10 -12.83 -0.64
CA GLY A 64 -2.28 -12.76 0.22
C GLY A 64 -3.11 -14.05 0.20
N ASN A 65 -3.66 -14.46 1.34
CA ASN A 65 -4.48 -15.67 1.47
C ASN A 65 -3.78 -16.94 0.95
N ASN A 66 -2.69 -17.30 1.62
CA ASN A 66 -1.92 -18.53 1.42
C ASN A 66 -1.73 -19.25 2.78
N ARG A 67 -0.86 -20.25 2.84
CA ARG A 67 -0.59 -21.06 4.05
C ARG A 67 0.81 -20.81 4.61
N LEU A 68 1.39 -19.62 4.38
CA LEU A 68 2.73 -19.31 4.86
C LEU A 68 2.71 -19.15 6.38
N GLU A 69 3.34 -20.07 7.09
CA GLU A 69 3.55 -19.98 8.55
C GLU A 69 4.69 -19.03 8.90
N ARG A 70 5.64 -18.86 7.97
CA ARG A 70 6.81 -18.01 8.13
C ARG A 70 7.09 -17.28 6.83
N ILE A 71 7.54 -16.03 6.93
CA ILE A 71 7.96 -15.26 5.77
C ILE A 71 9.49 -15.30 5.66
N PRO A 72 10.06 -15.68 4.51
CA PRO A 72 11.50 -15.76 4.37
C PRO A 72 12.17 -14.40 4.44
N THR A 73 13.26 -14.32 5.21
CA THR A 73 14.02 -13.06 5.40
C THR A 73 14.71 -12.55 4.13
N TRP A 74 14.91 -13.40 3.11
CA TRP A 74 15.46 -12.97 1.82
C TRP A 74 14.53 -12.03 1.04
N ILE A 75 13.23 -11.96 1.36
CA ILE A 75 12.30 -11.01 0.73
C ILE A 75 12.78 -9.56 0.96
N MET A 76 13.32 -9.28 2.14
CA MET A 76 13.86 -7.95 2.51
C MET A 76 15.22 -7.66 1.85
N GLN A 77 15.80 -8.64 1.14
CA GLN A 77 17.07 -8.52 0.43
C GLN A 77 16.85 -8.23 -1.06
N LEU A 78 15.62 -8.34 -1.55
CA LEU A 78 15.29 -8.05 -2.95
C LEU A 78 15.33 -6.53 -3.19
N PRO A 79 16.26 -6.02 -4.02
CA PRO A 79 16.54 -4.59 -4.10
C PRO A 79 15.41 -3.79 -4.74
N LEU A 80 14.62 -4.37 -5.65
CA LEU A 80 13.56 -3.63 -6.33
C LEU A 80 12.16 -3.89 -5.76
N LEU A 81 12.03 -4.79 -4.78
CA LEU A 81 10.72 -5.16 -4.25
C LEU A 81 10.11 -3.99 -3.47
N SER A 82 8.90 -3.59 -3.87
CA SER A 82 8.22 -2.41 -3.34
C SER A 82 6.76 -2.65 -2.99
N TRP A 83 6.07 -3.46 -3.81
CA TRP A 83 4.66 -3.76 -3.61
C TRP A 83 4.52 -5.20 -3.16
N VAL A 84 4.25 -5.40 -1.87
CA VAL A 84 4.12 -6.72 -1.27
C VAL A 84 2.74 -6.85 -0.64
N GLY A 85 2.07 -7.97 -0.85
CA GLY A 85 0.85 -8.34 -0.11
C GLY A 85 1.06 -9.67 0.62
N LEU A 86 0.97 -9.68 1.94
CA LEU A 86 1.14 -10.87 2.78
C LEU A 86 -0.10 -11.20 3.63
N ASN A 87 -1.16 -10.39 3.53
CA ASN A 87 -2.40 -10.52 4.29
C ASN A 87 -2.95 -11.95 4.27
N ASP A 88 -3.69 -12.33 5.31
CA ASP A 88 -4.34 -13.65 5.40
C ASP A 88 -3.39 -14.86 5.31
N ASN A 89 -2.12 -14.68 5.73
CA ASN A 89 -1.22 -15.80 5.97
C ASN A 89 -1.09 -16.07 7.49
N PRO A 90 -0.99 -17.35 7.91
CA PRO A 90 -0.76 -17.71 9.30
C PRO A 90 0.43 -16.98 9.96
N ALA A 91 1.47 -16.66 9.18
CA ALA A 91 2.63 -15.90 9.64
C ALA A 91 2.30 -14.55 10.29
N LEU A 92 1.17 -13.93 9.95
CA LEU A 92 0.73 -12.65 10.51
C LEU A 92 0.06 -12.79 11.90
N ASN A 93 -0.29 -14.01 12.31
CA ASN A 93 -0.89 -14.31 13.62
C ASN A 93 -2.13 -13.43 13.95
N ALA A 94 -3.01 -13.25 12.96
CA ALA A 94 -4.06 -12.23 12.99
C ALA A 94 -5.51 -12.77 13.00
N ALA A 95 -5.72 -14.08 12.86
CA ALA A 95 -6.96 -14.61 12.28
C ALA A 95 -8.19 -14.61 13.22
N ASP A 96 -8.09 -15.13 14.45
CA ASP A 96 -9.32 -15.59 15.11
C ASP A 96 -10.09 -14.50 15.87
N ILE A 97 -9.40 -13.58 16.55
CA ILE A 97 -10.07 -12.53 17.35
C ILE A 97 -10.72 -11.46 16.45
N SER A 98 -10.20 -11.28 15.24
CA SER A 98 -10.57 -10.18 14.36
C SER A 98 -11.91 -10.43 13.64
N LEU A 99 -12.18 -11.67 13.20
CA LEU A 99 -13.42 -12.00 12.46
C LEU A 99 -14.69 -11.97 13.33
N ASN A 100 -14.58 -12.35 14.61
CA ASN A 100 -15.70 -12.23 15.55
C ASN A 100 -16.08 -10.77 15.76
N ARG A 101 -15.09 -9.89 15.98
CA ARG A 101 -15.30 -8.44 16.11
C ARG A 101 -15.94 -7.83 14.86
N LEU A 102 -15.54 -8.28 13.67
CA LEU A 102 -16.17 -7.84 12.42
C LEU A 102 -17.64 -8.24 12.36
N SER A 103 -17.94 -9.48 12.72
CA SER A 103 -19.30 -10.02 12.72
C SER A 103 -20.21 -9.31 13.72
N GLU A 104 -19.71 -9.07 14.94
CA GLU A 104 -20.40 -8.28 15.97
C GLU A 104 -20.70 -6.87 15.48
N ARG A 105 -19.72 -6.22 14.84
CA ARG A 105 -19.88 -4.86 14.34
C ARG A 105 -20.91 -4.77 13.21
N ILE A 106 -20.89 -5.72 12.27
CA ILE A 106 -21.92 -5.86 11.23
C ILE A 106 -23.31 -6.05 11.86
N ALA A 107 -23.42 -6.90 12.90
CA ALA A 107 -24.69 -7.16 13.58
C ALA A 107 -25.21 -5.95 14.37
N SER A 108 -24.31 -5.11 14.89
CA SER A 108 -24.67 -3.91 15.65
C SER A 108 -25.11 -2.72 14.78
N PHE A 109 -24.81 -2.74 13.49
CA PHE A 109 -25.16 -1.64 12.60
C PHE A 109 -26.64 -1.70 12.21
N ASP A 110 -27.39 -0.63 12.49
CA ASP A 110 -28.78 -0.48 12.03
C ASP A 110 -28.83 -0.12 10.53
N PRO A 111 -29.28 -1.04 9.65
CA PRO A 111 -29.30 -0.78 8.22
C PRO A 111 -30.29 0.32 7.81
N THR A 112 -31.28 0.64 8.64
CA THR A 112 -32.30 1.66 8.33
C THR A 112 -31.71 3.07 8.27
N LEU A 113 -30.55 3.29 8.90
CA LEU A 113 -29.83 4.56 8.86
C LEU A 113 -29.18 4.84 7.51
N LEU A 114 -29.03 3.82 6.65
CA LEU A 114 -28.30 3.91 5.39
C LEU A 114 -29.24 3.92 4.19
N VAL A 115 -29.26 5.03 3.45
CA VAL A 115 -29.97 5.16 2.18
C VAL A 115 -28.95 5.18 1.05
N VAL A 116 -28.85 4.07 0.31
CA VAL A 116 -27.93 3.93 -0.83
C VAL A 116 -28.50 4.66 -2.05
N GLY A 117 -27.69 5.51 -2.66
CA GLY A 117 -28.04 6.28 -3.85
C GLY A 117 -27.31 5.79 -5.10
N GLU A 118 -26.84 6.74 -5.91
CA GLU A 118 -26.23 6.47 -7.20
C GLU A 118 -24.90 5.73 -7.11
N ARG A 119 -24.61 4.95 -8.15
CA ARG A 119 -23.31 4.32 -8.34
C ARG A 119 -22.30 5.36 -8.84
N VAL A 120 -21.18 5.49 -8.14
CA VAL A 120 -20.12 6.46 -8.48
C VAL A 120 -18.84 5.82 -9.03
N GLY A 121 -18.66 4.50 -8.87
CA GLY A 121 -17.51 3.81 -9.41
C GLY A 121 -17.58 2.29 -9.34
N GLU A 122 -16.67 1.64 -10.06
CA GLU A 122 -16.45 0.19 -9.99
C GLU A 122 -14.94 -0.10 -10.06
N GLY A 123 -14.47 -0.92 -9.13
CA GLY A 123 -13.11 -1.46 -9.14
C GLY A 123 -13.08 -2.98 -9.26
N THR A 124 -11.88 -3.54 -9.12
CA THR A 124 -11.66 -5.00 -9.07
C THR A 124 -12.31 -5.64 -7.85
N SER A 125 -12.35 -4.94 -6.72
CA SER A 125 -12.84 -5.45 -5.43
C SER A 125 -14.32 -5.18 -5.17
N GLY A 126 -14.94 -4.19 -5.83
CA GLY A 126 -16.29 -3.76 -5.46
C GLY A 126 -16.88 -2.65 -6.31
N ILE A 127 -18.14 -2.34 -6.03
CA ILE A 127 -18.88 -1.21 -6.56
C ILE A 127 -18.96 -0.13 -5.47
N VAL A 128 -18.73 1.13 -5.83
CA VAL A 128 -18.84 2.26 -4.91
C VAL A 128 -20.11 3.03 -5.23
N TYR A 129 -20.90 3.30 -4.19
CA TYR A 129 -22.13 4.09 -4.23
C TYR A 129 -21.98 5.34 -3.39
N LYS A 130 -22.64 6.41 -3.80
CA LYS A 130 -22.93 7.55 -2.93
C LYS A 130 -24.17 7.22 -2.12
N ALA A 131 -24.13 7.50 -0.82
CA ALA A 131 -25.24 7.19 0.08
C ALA A 131 -25.42 8.27 1.15
N LYS A 132 -26.53 8.19 1.88
CA LYS A 132 -26.81 8.98 3.07
C LYS A 132 -26.78 8.09 4.30
N LEU A 133 -26.09 8.54 5.34
CA LEU A 133 -26.09 7.93 6.68
C LEU A 133 -26.62 8.97 7.66
N GLY A 134 -27.89 8.84 8.05
CA GLY A 134 -28.64 9.96 8.65
C GLY A 134 -28.62 11.19 7.72
N GLU A 135 -28.27 12.36 8.25
CA GLU A 135 -28.15 13.61 7.48
C GLU A 135 -26.86 13.69 6.63
N GLY A 136 -25.85 12.88 6.95
CA GLY A 136 -24.52 12.95 6.35
C GLY A 136 -24.41 12.22 5.00
N THR A 137 -23.62 12.77 4.08
CA THR A 137 -23.23 12.05 2.85
C THR A 137 -22.05 11.13 3.13
N VAL A 138 -22.12 9.89 2.65
CA VAL A 138 -21.08 8.85 2.79
C VAL A 138 -20.85 8.15 1.45
N ALA A 139 -19.70 7.49 1.31
CA ALA A 139 -19.46 6.53 0.24
C ALA A 139 -19.68 5.10 0.78
N VAL A 140 -20.27 4.21 -0.01
CA VAL A 140 -20.41 2.80 0.34
C VAL A 140 -19.73 1.94 -0.70
N LYS A 141 -18.68 1.21 -0.31
CA LYS A 141 -18.05 0.20 -1.15
C LYS A 141 -18.70 -1.15 -0.84
N GLN A 142 -19.49 -1.66 -1.76
CA GLN A 142 -20.02 -3.02 -1.72
C GLN A 142 -19.03 -3.95 -2.43
N TYR A 143 -18.54 -4.96 -1.72
CA TYR A 143 -17.61 -5.93 -2.31
C TYR A 143 -18.34 -6.85 -3.30
N LYS A 144 -17.60 -7.30 -4.33
CA LYS A 144 -18.12 -8.25 -5.32
C LYS A 144 -18.42 -9.60 -4.67
N GLU A 145 -19.11 -10.45 -5.42
CA GLU A 145 -19.45 -11.79 -4.96
C GLU A 145 -18.18 -12.66 -4.85
N GLY A 146 -18.06 -13.41 -3.74
CA GLY A 146 -16.83 -14.09 -3.35
C GLY A 146 -16.23 -13.52 -2.06
N CYS A 147 -15.24 -14.22 -1.49
CA CYS A 147 -14.58 -13.80 -0.26
C CYS A 147 -13.26 -13.04 -0.48
N CYS A 148 -12.78 -12.93 -1.73
CA CYS A 148 -11.44 -12.43 -2.04
C CYS A 148 -11.33 -11.63 -3.35
N SER A 149 -10.31 -10.77 -3.40
CA SER A 149 -9.83 -10.04 -4.58
C SER A 149 -8.49 -10.62 -5.07
N SER A 150 -7.84 -9.96 -6.03
CA SER A 150 -6.47 -10.25 -6.46
C SER A 150 -5.40 -10.10 -5.37
N ASP A 151 -5.77 -9.49 -4.24
CA ASP A 151 -4.87 -9.11 -3.17
C ASP A 151 -5.11 -9.93 -1.89
N GLY A 152 -6.23 -10.65 -1.78
CA GLY A 152 -6.55 -11.58 -0.69
C GLY A 152 -7.99 -11.43 -0.20
N LEU A 153 -8.27 -11.72 1.07
CA LEU A 153 -9.64 -11.73 1.58
C LEU A 153 -10.17 -10.30 1.78
N HIS A 154 -11.44 -10.06 1.39
CA HIS A 154 -12.10 -8.77 1.64
C HIS A 154 -12.18 -8.44 3.13
N THR A 155 -12.35 -9.45 3.99
CA THR A 155 -12.41 -9.25 5.44
C THR A 155 -11.12 -8.69 6.01
N ALA A 156 -9.96 -9.05 5.44
CA ALA A 156 -8.66 -8.59 5.91
C ALA A 156 -8.42 -7.12 5.61
N GLU A 157 -8.79 -6.71 4.39
CA GLU A 157 -8.82 -5.30 3.96
C GLU A 157 -9.67 -4.49 4.94
N VAL A 158 -10.92 -4.91 5.14
CA VAL A 158 -11.86 -4.21 6.03
C VAL A 158 -11.29 -4.12 7.43
N LEU A 159 -10.83 -5.23 8.02
CA LEU A 159 -10.28 -5.24 9.37
C LEU A 159 -9.10 -4.30 9.55
N THR A 160 -8.19 -4.27 8.58
CA THR A 160 -7.03 -3.37 8.61
C THR A 160 -7.48 -1.91 8.53
N SER A 161 -8.37 -1.58 7.59
CA SER A 161 -8.86 -0.21 7.40
C SER A 161 -9.74 0.31 8.55
N LEU A 162 -10.46 -0.57 9.25
CA LEU A 162 -11.31 -0.19 10.39
C LEU A 162 -10.52 0.40 11.56
N LEU A 163 -9.24 0.06 11.68
CA LEU A 163 -8.35 0.53 12.76
C LEU A 163 -7.69 1.87 12.43
N LEU A 164 -7.79 2.35 11.19
CA LEU A 164 -7.09 3.54 10.72
C LEU A 164 -7.96 4.78 10.90
N LYS A 165 -7.37 5.82 11.50
CA LYS A 165 -7.95 7.16 11.64
C LYS A 165 -6.89 8.21 11.34
N HIS A 166 -6.92 8.76 10.13
CA HIS A 166 -5.97 9.78 9.70
C HIS A 166 -6.63 10.74 8.69
N PRO A 167 -6.31 12.06 8.71
CA PRO A 167 -6.89 13.02 7.77
C PRO A 167 -6.61 12.69 6.30
N ASN A 168 -5.41 12.20 5.99
CA ASN A 168 -4.97 11.80 4.65
C ASN A 168 -5.24 10.33 4.30
N ILE A 169 -6.12 9.65 5.05
CA ILE A 169 -6.62 8.31 4.71
C ILE A 169 -8.13 8.39 4.48
N ILE A 170 -8.65 7.57 3.56
CA ILE A 170 -10.09 7.34 3.42
C ILE A 170 -10.56 6.50 4.61
N ASN A 171 -11.15 7.16 5.61
CA ASN A 171 -11.55 6.46 6.83
C ASN A 171 -12.84 5.67 6.62
N ILE A 172 -12.84 4.43 7.12
CA ILE A 172 -14.07 3.65 7.24
C ILE A 172 -14.79 4.05 8.53
N ARG A 173 -16.05 4.44 8.39
CA ARG A 173 -16.97 4.76 9.50
C ARG A 173 -17.57 3.50 10.05
N GLU A 174 -18.21 2.71 9.20
CA GLU A 174 -18.94 1.52 9.59
C GLU A 174 -18.85 0.40 8.56
N VAL A 175 -19.31 -0.78 8.95
CA VAL A 175 -19.36 -1.97 8.12
C VAL A 175 -20.75 -2.59 8.23
N THR A 176 -21.27 -3.07 7.10
CA THR A 176 -22.62 -3.63 7.01
C THR A 176 -22.67 -4.70 5.90
N LYS A 177 -23.87 -5.21 5.62
CA LYS A 177 -24.15 -6.03 4.45
C LYS A 177 -25.23 -5.38 3.59
N LEU A 178 -24.89 -5.02 2.36
CA LEU A 178 -25.86 -4.62 1.35
C LEU A 178 -26.20 -5.81 0.48
N GLN A 179 -27.48 -6.20 0.44
CA GLN A 179 -27.96 -7.34 -0.35
C GLN A 179 -27.17 -8.62 -0.06
N GLY A 180 -26.84 -8.85 1.22
CA GLY A 180 -26.06 -10.00 1.68
C GLY A 180 -24.54 -9.91 1.43
N LYS A 181 -24.06 -8.90 0.70
CA LYS A 181 -22.63 -8.70 0.40
C LYS A 181 -21.97 -7.78 1.41
N LEU A 182 -20.75 -8.11 1.83
CA LEU A 182 -19.95 -7.26 2.71
C LEU A 182 -19.85 -5.85 2.13
N SER A 183 -20.03 -4.84 2.95
CA SER A 183 -19.99 -3.44 2.51
C SER A 183 -19.37 -2.56 3.58
N VAL A 184 -18.54 -1.61 3.18
CA VAL A 184 -17.95 -0.62 4.07
C VAL A 184 -18.48 0.77 3.75
N ILE A 185 -18.81 1.50 4.82
CA ILE A 185 -19.31 2.86 4.79
C ILE A 185 -18.14 3.77 5.14
N MET A 186 -17.79 4.67 4.24
CA MET A 186 -16.59 5.49 4.30
C MET A 186 -16.94 6.98 4.29
N ASP A 187 -15.98 7.81 4.72
CA ASP A 187 -16.07 9.25 4.51
C ASP A 187 -16.32 9.56 3.02
N TRP A 188 -17.32 10.41 2.75
CA TRP A 188 -17.49 10.95 1.41
C TRP A 188 -16.43 12.01 1.14
N THR A 189 -15.67 11.81 0.06
CA THR A 189 -14.62 12.72 -0.40
C THR A 189 -15.18 13.62 -1.50
N ASN A 190 -15.76 14.76 -1.10
CA ASN A 190 -16.28 15.76 -2.05
C ASN A 190 -15.19 16.21 -3.04
N ASP A 191 -15.53 16.22 -4.33
CA ASP A 191 -14.70 16.78 -5.40
C ASP A 191 -13.28 16.16 -5.49
N MET A 192 -13.15 14.90 -5.08
CA MET A 192 -11.89 14.16 -5.22
C MET A 192 -12.02 13.08 -6.30
N GLU A 193 -10.95 12.90 -7.08
CA GLU A 193 -10.84 11.88 -8.11
C GLU A 193 -9.53 11.09 -7.98
N PRO A 194 -9.42 9.88 -8.58
CA PRO A 194 -8.15 9.16 -8.61
C PRO A 194 -7.02 9.96 -9.28
N LEU A 195 -5.89 10.07 -8.58
CA LEU A 195 -4.68 10.77 -9.02
C LEU A 195 -4.05 10.12 -10.24
N GLY A 196 -4.22 8.80 -10.40
CA GLY A 196 -3.85 8.05 -11.59
C GLY A 196 -4.87 6.96 -11.90
N SER A 197 -4.60 6.25 -12.99
CA SER A 197 -5.29 5.03 -13.41
C SER A 197 -4.38 3.82 -13.18
N PRO A 198 -4.94 2.61 -13.02
CA PRO A 198 -4.16 1.41 -12.82
C PRO A 198 -3.11 1.19 -13.94
N PRO A 199 -2.02 0.47 -13.65
CA PRO A 199 -1.05 0.10 -14.66
C PRO A 199 -1.67 -0.70 -15.82
N SER A 200 -1.14 -0.53 -17.03
CA SER A 200 -1.53 -1.28 -18.22
C SER A 200 -0.40 -2.23 -18.65
N LEU A 201 -0.68 -3.12 -19.61
CA LEU A 201 0.35 -3.96 -20.23
C LEU A 201 1.50 -3.11 -20.84
N GLN A 202 1.22 -1.86 -21.23
CA GLN A 202 2.21 -0.95 -21.81
C GLN A 202 3.02 -0.20 -20.73
N SER A 203 2.36 0.30 -19.67
CA SER A 203 3.05 1.03 -18.59
C SER A 203 3.76 0.10 -17.60
N MET A 204 3.55 -1.21 -17.76
CA MET A 204 4.03 -2.25 -16.87
C MET A 204 3.58 -2.04 -15.41
N THR A 205 4.51 -1.76 -14.50
CA THR A 205 4.24 -1.54 -13.08
C THR A 205 3.91 -0.09 -12.78
N ARG A 206 4.02 0.82 -13.74
CA ARG A 206 3.78 2.26 -13.55
C ARG A 206 2.32 2.59 -13.69
N ALA A 207 1.84 3.53 -12.87
CA ALA A 207 0.50 4.07 -13.03
C ALA A 207 0.37 4.78 -14.39
N THR A 208 -0.86 4.88 -14.88
CA THR A 208 -1.19 5.70 -16.06
C THR A 208 -1.90 6.97 -15.61
N TYR A 209 -1.86 8.03 -16.41
CA TYR A 209 -2.48 9.31 -16.07
C TYR A 209 -3.42 9.74 -17.20
N LYS A 210 -4.49 10.48 -16.87
CA LYS A 210 -5.39 11.03 -17.89
C LYS A 210 -4.56 11.85 -18.90
N PRO A 211 -4.87 11.78 -20.22
CA PRO A 211 -4.23 12.63 -21.21
C PRO A 211 -4.31 14.09 -20.74
N PHE A 212 -3.18 14.81 -20.77
CA PHE A 212 -3.06 16.21 -20.34
C PHE A 212 -3.26 16.48 -18.84
N ARG A 213 -3.20 15.47 -17.95
CA ARG A 213 -3.14 15.75 -16.51
C ARG A 213 -1.89 16.58 -16.20
N GLN A 214 -2.13 17.75 -15.63
CA GLN A 214 -1.11 18.71 -15.25
C GLN A 214 -1.28 19.02 -13.75
N LEU A 215 -0.17 19.13 -13.04
CA LEU A 215 -0.13 19.52 -11.64
C LEU A 215 0.63 20.83 -11.52
N SER A 216 0.15 21.74 -10.66
CA SER A 216 1.01 22.82 -10.20
C SER A 216 2.04 22.29 -9.21
N LEU A 217 3.13 23.04 -8.99
CA LEU A 217 4.13 22.70 -8.00
C LEU A 217 3.54 22.73 -6.57
N GLU A 218 2.57 23.62 -6.33
CA GLU A 218 1.81 23.65 -5.09
C GLU A 218 1.00 22.37 -4.91
N MET A 219 0.25 21.93 -5.93
CA MET A 219 -0.51 20.67 -5.86
C MET A 219 0.41 19.47 -5.65
N LEU A 220 1.55 19.43 -6.33
CA LEU A 220 2.57 18.39 -6.11
C LEU A 220 2.99 18.34 -4.65
N SER A 221 3.30 19.50 -4.06
CA SER A 221 3.75 19.58 -2.67
C SER A 221 2.71 19.02 -1.70
N ARG A 222 1.43 19.33 -1.94
CA ARG A 222 0.30 18.84 -1.14
C ARG A 222 0.18 17.33 -1.22
N VAL A 223 0.11 16.80 -2.43
CA VAL A 223 -0.02 15.36 -2.66
C VAL A 223 1.12 14.58 -2.01
N ILE A 224 2.37 15.02 -2.21
CA ILE A 224 3.54 14.30 -1.67
C ILE A 224 3.54 14.35 -0.13
N LEU A 225 3.24 15.51 0.48
CA LEU A 225 3.19 15.64 1.94
C LEU A 225 2.04 14.86 2.57
N ASP A 226 0.85 14.91 1.97
CA ASP A 226 -0.33 14.19 2.45
C ASP A 226 -0.12 12.67 2.38
N VAL A 227 0.44 12.16 1.29
CA VAL A 227 0.77 10.74 1.13
C VAL A 227 1.90 10.32 2.08
N ALA A 228 2.96 11.13 2.21
CA ALA A 228 4.03 10.85 3.17
C ALA A 228 3.50 10.82 4.62
N SER A 229 2.57 11.72 4.97
CA SER A 229 1.93 11.73 6.28
C SER A 229 1.10 10.48 6.53
N ALA A 230 0.29 10.05 5.54
CA ALA A 230 -0.48 8.81 5.62
C ALA A 230 0.43 7.59 5.80
N CYS A 231 1.48 7.46 4.99
CA CYS A 231 2.42 6.35 5.09
C CYS A 231 3.19 6.35 6.42
N LYS A 232 3.62 7.51 6.91
CA LYS A 232 4.22 7.66 8.25
C LYS A 232 3.28 7.08 9.31
N TYR A 233 2.01 7.50 9.31
CA TYR A 233 1.00 7.00 10.25
C TYR A 233 0.81 5.47 10.16
N LEU A 234 0.77 4.90 8.94
CA LEU A 234 0.66 3.45 8.75
C LEU A 234 1.83 2.70 9.38
N HIS A 235 3.06 3.14 9.12
CA HIS A 235 4.24 2.47 9.64
C HIS A 235 4.46 2.67 11.14
N GLU A 236 4.06 3.81 11.72
CA GLU A 236 3.98 4.01 13.17
C GLU A 236 3.03 2.98 13.82
N ASN A 237 1.96 2.60 13.12
CA ASN A 237 1.04 1.54 13.52
C ASN A 237 1.46 0.13 13.06
N SER A 238 2.67 -0.02 12.52
CA SER A 238 3.21 -1.29 11.98
C SER A 238 2.33 -1.93 10.91
N ILE A 239 1.76 -1.12 10.01
CA ILE A 239 0.95 -1.55 8.88
C ILE A 239 1.68 -1.17 7.59
N MET A 240 1.79 -2.12 6.67
CA MET A 240 2.25 -1.87 5.30
C MET A 240 1.02 -1.68 4.43
N HIS A 241 1.01 -0.67 3.56
CA HIS A 241 -0.09 -0.49 2.60
C HIS A 241 -0.04 -1.59 1.52
N GLY A 242 1.15 -1.90 1.04
CA GLY A 242 1.41 -2.99 0.09
C GLY A 242 1.08 -2.63 -1.36
N ASP A 243 0.20 -1.64 -1.59
CA ASP A 243 -0.24 -1.21 -2.92
C ASP A 243 -0.15 0.32 -3.17
N LEU A 244 0.95 0.96 -2.74
CA LEU A 244 1.09 2.41 -2.87
C LEU A 244 1.29 2.83 -4.35
N TYR A 245 0.20 3.33 -4.95
CA TYR A 245 0.14 3.81 -6.34
C TYR A 245 -0.76 5.03 -6.49
N ALA A 246 -0.57 5.79 -7.57
CA ALA A 246 -1.41 6.95 -7.88
C ALA A 246 -2.91 6.62 -8.04
N HIS A 247 -3.27 5.41 -8.50
CA HIS A 247 -4.69 5.03 -8.63
C HIS A 247 -5.38 4.72 -7.30
N ASN A 248 -4.60 4.52 -6.23
CA ASN A 248 -5.07 4.32 -4.87
C ASN A 248 -5.04 5.63 -4.05
N ILE A 249 -4.75 6.76 -4.69
CA ILE A 249 -4.74 8.08 -4.07
C ILE A 249 -5.85 8.91 -4.72
N LEU A 250 -6.75 9.45 -3.91
CA LEU A 250 -7.70 10.46 -4.34
C LEU A 250 -7.09 11.85 -4.17
N ILE A 251 -7.27 12.72 -5.15
CA ILE A 251 -6.83 14.12 -5.14
C ILE A 251 -8.02 15.05 -5.37
N ASN A 252 -8.09 16.14 -4.63
CA ASN A 252 -8.92 17.29 -4.99
C ASN A 252 -8.13 18.17 -5.98
N THR A 253 -8.59 18.25 -7.22
CA THR A 253 -7.85 18.95 -8.29
C THR A 253 -7.79 20.47 -8.15
N ASN A 254 -8.58 21.05 -7.23
CA ASN A 254 -8.58 22.48 -6.97
C ASN A 254 -7.60 22.85 -5.85
N THR A 255 -7.37 21.95 -4.88
CA THR A 255 -6.55 22.24 -3.69
C THR A 255 -5.27 21.40 -3.59
N GLY A 256 -5.17 20.32 -4.35
CA GLY A 256 -4.08 19.34 -4.23
C GLY A 256 -4.18 18.43 -2.99
N PHE A 257 -5.21 18.61 -2.15
CA PHE A 257 -5.42 17.76 -0.98
C PHE A 257 -5.58 16.29 -1.41
N ALA A 258 -4.87 15.40 -0.74
CA ALA A 258 -4.84 13.99 -1.11
C ALA A 258 -5.22 13.06 0.04
N LYS A 259 -5.86 11.95 -0.31
CA LYS A 259 -6.21 10.85 0.59
C LYS A 259 -5.79 9.52 -0.01
N LEU A 260 -5.07 8.73 0.79
CA LEU A 260 -4.71 7.35 0.47
C LEU A 260 -5.88 6.40 0.79
N GLY A 261 -6.14 5.45 -0.11
CA GLY A 261 -7.16 4.43 0.03
C GLY A 261 -6.74 3.11 -0.61
N ASP A 262 -7.68 2.17 -0.68
CA ASP A 262 -7.49 0.79 -1.14
C ASP A 262 -6.42 -0.01 -0.36
N PHE A 263 -6.86 -0.59 0.75
CA PHE A 263 -6.02 -1.39 1.63
C PHE A 263 -6.11 -2.89 1.33
N GLY A 264 -6.48 -3.27 0.09
CA GLY A 264 -6.69 -4.66 -0.31
C GLY A 264 -5.48 -5.56 -0.06
N ALA A 265 -4.28 -5.02 -0.24
CA ALA A 265 -3.01 -5.71 -0.02
C ALA A 265 -2.36 -5.36 1.33
N ALA A 266 -3.02 -4.52 2.15
CA ALA A 266 -2.43 -4.03 3.39
C ALA A 266 -2.37 -5.13 4.43
N PHE A 267 -1.32 -5.12 5.25
CA PHE A 267 -1.18 -6.10 6.33
C PHE A 267 -0.43 -5.54 7.54
N PRO A 268 -0.81 -5.94 8.76
CA PRO A 268 -0.05 -5.61 9.95
C PRO A 268 1.19 -6.51 10.06
N TYR A 269 2.37 -5.94 10.26
CA TYR A 269 3.61 -6.69 10.41
C TYR A 269 4.16 -6.68 11.85
N SER A 270 3.37 -6.21 12.82
CA SER A 270 3.78 -6.10 14.23
C SER A 270 4.08 -7.45 14.89
N LYS A 271 3.35 -8.50 14.52
CA LYS A 271 3.46 -9.89 15.02
C LYS A 271 3.96 -10.87 13.96
N LEU A 272 4.58 -10.37 12.89
CA LEU A 272 4.98 -11.20 11.76
C LEU A 272 6.03 -12.24 12.17
N THR A 273 5.78 -13.50 11.82
CA THR A 273 6.71 -14.62 12.01
C THR A 273 7.63 -14.75 10.81
N LEU A 274 8.94 -14.70 11.05
CA LEU A 274 9.98 -14.74 10.01
C LEU A 274 10.76 -16.07 10.05
N GLU A 275 11.29 -16.49 8.91
CA GLU A 275 12.29 -17.57 8.86
C GLU A 275 13.64 -17.05 9.33
N ASP A 276 14.10 -17.53 10.49
CA ASP A 276 15.44 -17.24 10.99
C ASP A 276 16.44 -18.19 10.33
N ARG A 277 17.59 -17.66 9.87
CA ARG A 277 18.73 -18.49 9.48
C ARG A 277 19.19 -19.28 10.70
N LYS A 278 18.91 -20.59 10.75
CA LYS A 278 19.42 -21.61 11.69
C LYS A 278 19.88 -21.03 13.04
N THR A 279 18.99 -20.93 14.02
CA THR A 279 19.39 -20.79 15.42
C THR A 279 19.89 -22.14 15.95
N THR A 280 21.18 -22.40 15.79
CA THR A 280 21.90 -23.31 16.69
C THR A 280 22.06 -22.62 18.04
N SER A 281 21.42 -23.20 19.06
CA SER A 281 21.71 -23.14 20.50
C SER A 281 21.58 -21.81 21.28
N SER A 282 20.67 -21.87 22.25
CA SER A 282 20.77 -21.44 23.67
C SER A 282 21.13 -19.98 24.08
N THR A 283 20.23 -19.45 24.94
CA THR A 283 20.50 -18.66 26.17
C THR A 283 20.84 -17.15 26.15
N LEU A 284 20.68 -16.42 25.04
CA LEU A 284 20.70 -14.93 25.04
C LEU A 284 19.51 -14.35 24.26
N ARG A 285 18.28 -14.61 24.72
CA ARG A 285 17.06 -14.47 23.89
C ARG A 285 16.26 -13.16 24.04
N GLY A 286 16.57 -12.27 24.99
CA GLY A 286 15.75 -11.07 25.24
C GLY A 286 16.07 -9.89 24.32
N GLU A 287 17.21 -9.25 24.54
CA GLU A 287 17.58 -7.97 23.88
C GLU A 287 18.02 -8.14 22.42
N PHE A 288 18.71 -9.24 22.09
CA PHE A 288 19.17 -9.51 20.72
C PHE A 288 17.99 -9.74 19.76
N ASN A 289 16.93 -10.39 20.24
CA ASN A 289 15.71 -10.61 19.47
C ASN A 289 14.88 -9.33 19.33
N TYR A 290 14.86 -8.47 20.34
CA TYR A 290 14.18 -7.16 20.26
C TYR A 290 14.78 -6.28 19.15
N ASN A 291 16.11 -6.13 19.13
CA ASN A 291 16.80 -5.33 18.11
C ASN A 291 16.67 -5.92 16.70
N GLN A 292 16.66 -7.26 16.56
CA GLN A 292 16.38 -7.88 15.26
C GLN A 292 14.95 -7.65 14.81
N ASN A 293 13.96 -7.76 15.71
CA ASN A 293 12.56 -7.51 15.37
C ASN A 293 12.32 -6.05 14.98
N GLN A 294 12.98 -5.09 15.62
CA GLN A 294 12.92 -3.67 15.20
C GLN A 294 13.54 -3.46 13.81
N ARG A 295 14.70 -4.07 13.53
CA ARG A 295 15.34 -4.02 12.19
C ARG A 295 14.49 -4.70 11.11
N LYS A 296 13.72 -5.73 11.44
CA LYS A 296 12.82 -6.42 10.53
C LYS A 296 11.56 -5.58 10.24
N LYS A 297 11.03 -4.85 11.23
CA LYS A 297 9.91 -3.90 11.07
C LYS A 297 10.27 -2.74 10.14
N ILE A 298 11.41 -2.08 10.38
CA ILE A 298 11.86 -0.96 9.54
C ILE A 298 12.19 -1.41 8.11
N SER A 299 12.42 -2.71 7.88
CA SER A 299 12.66 -3.23 6.53
C SER A 299 11.40 -3.15 5.66
N PHE A 300 10.21 -3.46 6.19
CA PHE A 300 8.96 -3.31 5.43
C PHE A 300 8.66 -1.85 5.08
N GLU A 301 8.89 -0.95 6.01
CA GLU A 301 8.82 0.49 5.76
C GLU A 301 9.76 0.90 4.62
N LYS A 302 11.03 0.51 4.69
CA LYS A 302 12.02 0.81 3.64
C LYS A 302 11.71 0.14 2.30
N MET A 303 10.96 -0.97 2.27
CA MET A 303 10.42 -1.53 1.02
C MET A 303 9.37 -0.60 0.41
N GLU A 304 8.40 -0.16 1.21
CA GLU A 304 7.31 0.73 0.79
C GLU A 304 7.79 2.14 0.41
N VAL A 305 8.84 2.64 1.07
CA VAL A 305 9.51 3.91 0.73
C VAL A 305 9.96 3.95 -0.74
N ARG A 306 10.36 2.82 -1.32
CA ARG A 306 10.67 2.78 -2.76
C ARG A 306 9.43 3.00 -3.62
N ALA A 307 8.27 2.44 -3.25
CA ALA A 307 7.01 2.72 -3.95
C ALA A 307 6.67 4.21 -3.91
N PHE A 308 6.88 4.86 -2.77
CA PHE A 308 6.71 6.31 -2.63
C PHE A 308 7.67 7.09 -3.54
N GLY A 309 8.96 6.73 -3.58
CA GLY A 309 9.92 7.37 -4.49
C GLY A 309 9.56 7.20 -5.97
N MET A 310 8.99 6.05 -6.35
CA MET A 310 8.50 5.82 -7.71
C MET A 310 7.30 6.71 -8.03
N LEU A 311 6.35 6.84 -7.09
CA LEU A 311 5.22 7.77 -7.18
C LEU A 311 5.71 9.22 -7.35
N VAL A 312 6.62 9.70 -6.50
CA VAL A 312 7.18 11.05 -6.58
C VAL A 312 7.80 11.31 -7.95
N ARG A 313 8.59 10.36 -8.47
CA ARG A 313 9.18 10.46 -9.81
C ARG A 313 8.13 10.64 -10.89
N GLU A 314 7.06 9.83 -10.85
CA GLU A 314 5.97 9.93 -11.82
C GLU A 314 5.23 11.27 -11.72
N LEU A 315 5.02 11.78 -10.51
CA LEU A 315 4.33 13.07 -10.32
C LEU A 315 5.17 14.27 -10.77
N ILE A 316 6.49 14.22 -10.64
CA ILE A 316 7.40 15.27 -11.17
C ILE A 316 7.20 15.48 -12.69
N ASP A 317 6.94 14.40 -13.43
CA ASP A 317 6.74 14.45 -14.88
C ASP A 317 5.44 15.19 -15.27
N LEU A 318 4.47 15.27 -14.35
CA LEU A 318 3.17 15.94 -14.55
C LEU A 318 3.19 17.45 -14.22
N VAL A 319 4.26 17.95 -13.61
CA VAL A 319 4.34 19.34 -13.13
C VAL A 319 4.61 20.30 -14.28
N VAL A 320 3.81 21.36 -14.40
CA VAL A 320 3.94 22.34 -15.50
C VAL A 320 4.83 23.53 -15.16
N ASP A 321 4.79 23.98 -13.91
CA ASP A 321 5.47 25.17 -13.36
C ASP A 321 6.72 24.78 -12.56
N LYS A 322 7.60 23.99 -13.19
CA LYS A 322 8.79 23.43 -12.54
C LYS A 322 9.74 24.51 -12.01
N ASP A 323 10.09 24.41 -10.73
CA ASP A 323 11.24 25.12 -10.14
C ASP A 323 12.45 24.18 -10.11
N ALA A 324 13.52 24.54 -10.82
CA ALA A 324 14.69 23.67 -10.97
C ALA A 324 15.32 23.25 -9.64
N ARG A 325 15.31 24.12 -8.61
CA ARG A 325 15.90 23.79 -7.29
C ARG A 325 15.03 22.77 -6.58
N ILE A 326 13.72 22.98 -6.53
CA ILE A 326 12.78 22.05 -5.90
C ILE A 326 12.82 20.69 -6.64
N ILE A 327 12.75 20.69 -7.97
CA ILE A 327 12.76 19.46 -8.76
C ILE A 327 14.07 18.68 -8.58
N ASN A 328 15.22 19.35 -8.54
CA ASN A 328 16.51 18.70 -8.27
C ASN A 328 16.56 18.04 -6.88
N SER A 329 16.06 18.73 -5.85
CA SER A 329 15.95 18.17 -4.50
C SER A 329 14.98 16.99 -4.44
N LEU A 330 13.86 17.04 -5.16
CA LEU A 330 12.94 15.90 -5.26
C LEU A 330 13.56 14.72 -6.00
N HIS A 331 14.37 14.94 -7.04
CA HIS A 331 15.13 13.87 -7.68
C HIS A 331 16.16 13.23 -6.74
N GLU A 332 16.73 13.98 -5.79
CA GLU A 332 17.54 13.40 -4.72
C GLU A 332 16.73 12.54 -3.76
N VAL A 333 15.55 13.00 -3.33
CA VAL A 333 14.60 12.18 -2.55
C VAL A 333 14.28 10.88 -3.29
N VAL A 334 14.01 10.94 -4.60
CA VAL A 334 13.77 9.74 -5.43
C VAL A 334 14.99 8.82 -5.43
N ARG A 335 16.21 9.34 -5.54
CA ARG A 335 17.45 8.53 -5.48
C ARG A 335 17.58 7.83 -4.12
N GLU A 336 17.33 8.52 -3.03
CA GLU A 336 17.38 7.96 -1.67
C GLU A 336 16.33 6.86 -1.44
N CYS A 337 15.10 7.08 -1.90
CA CYS A 337 14.04 6.06 -1.84
C CYS A 337 14.39 4.79 -2.64
N ASN A 338 15.24 4.92 -3.67
CA ASN A 338 15.69 3.81 -4.52
C ASN A 338 17.05 3.24 -4.09
N ALA A 339 17.63 3.71 -2.98
CA ALA A 339 18.96 3.31 -2.55
C ALA A 339 19.04 1.79 -2.22
N THR A 340 20.24 1.25 -2.44
CA THR A 340 20.61 -0.13 -2.12
C THR A 340 21.93 -0.12 -1.33
N PRO A 341 22.09 -0.91 -0.26
CA PRO A 341 21.15 -1.91 0.26
C PRO A 341 19.90 -1.29 0.90
N LEU A 342 18.81 -2.06 1.01
CA LEU A 342 17.51 -1.61 1.49
C LEU A 342 17.54 -0.74 2.77
N ILE A 343 18.44 -1.08 3.70
CA ILE A 343 18.60 -0.37 4.97
C ILE A 343 19.01 1.11 4.83
N THR A 344 19.57 1.54 3.70
CA THR A 344 20.00 2.91 3.47
C THR A 344 18.86 3.85 3.09
N ARG A 345 17.70 3.32 2.71
CA ARG A 345 16.53 4.14 2.39
C ARG A 345 16.05 4.88 3.65
N PRO A 346 15.55 6.11 3.53
CA PRO A 346 14.98 6.82 4.67
C PRO A 346 13.70 6.12 5.16
N THR A 347 13.28 6.47 6.37
CA THR A 347 11.93 6.21 6.90
C THR A 347 10.94 7.25 6.38
N PHE A 348 9.63 6.99 6.50
CA PHE A 348 8.62 8.00 6.16
C PHE A 348 8.67 9.21 7.11
N ALA A 349 9.09 9.03 8.36
CA ALA A 349 9.32 10.15 9.28
C ALA A 349 10.42 11.09 8.79
N GLU A 350 11.57 10.54 8.35
CA GLU A 350 12.67 11.31 7.76
C GLU A 350 12.26 11.95 6.42
N LEU A 351 11.56 11.21 5.56
CA LEU A 351 11.08 11.71 4.27
C LEU A 351 10.10 12.87 4.43
N TYR A 352 9.15 12.76 5.37
CA TYR A 352 8.16 13.79 5.59
C TYR A 352 8.80 15.13 5.95
N VAL A 353 9.77 15.12 6.88
CA VAL A 353 10.53 16.32 7.27
C VAL A 353 11.33 16.85 6.08
N LYS A 354 12.06 15.98 5.37
CA LYS A 354 12.88 16.39 4.23
C LYS A 354 12.06 17.03 3.10
N VAL A 355 10.95 16.40 2.73
CA VAL A 355 10.04 16.92 1.69
C VAL A 355 9.44 18.25 2.14
N PHE A 356 9.02 18.35 3.40
CA PHE A 356 8.49 19.59 3.96
C PHE A 356 9.50 20.73 3.86
N ASP A 357 10.75 20.48 4.27
CA ASP A 357 11.82 21.48 4.22
C ASP A 357 12.15 21.92 2.78
N ILE A 358 12.13 21.00 1.81
CA ILE A 358 12.32 21.31 0.38
C ILE A 358 11.26 22.32 -0.09
N PHE A 359 9.99 22.06 0.21
CA PHE A 359 8.90 22.94 -0.24
C PHE A 359 8.85 24.23 0.56
N CYS A 360 9.10 24.21 1.87
CA CYS A 360 9.18 25.44 2.67
C CYS A 360 10.29 26.36 2.18
N ALA A 361 11.51 25.86 1.97
CA ALA A 361 12.62 26.66 1.46
C ALA A 361 12.36 27.18 0.04
N GLY A 362 11.75 26.34 -0.81
CA GLY A 362 11.44 26.68 -2.19
C GLY A 362 10.33 27.73 -2.32
N LEU A 363 9.23 27.59 -1.57
CA LEU A 363 8.06 28.48 -1.62
C LEU A 363 8.25 29.78 -0.82
N MET A 364 9.08 29.78 0.24
CA MET A 364 9.51 31.03 0.91
C MET A 364 10.15 32.01 -0.07
N ASN A 365 10.96 31.52 -0.99
CA ASN A 365 11.63 32.36 -1.98
C ASN A 365 10.66 32.94 -3.04
N LYS A 366 9.41 32.46 -3.09
CA LYS A 366 8.37 32.95 -4.02
C LYS A 366 7.33 33.86 -3.36
N GLY A 367 7.41 34.11 -2.04
CA GLY A 367 6.41 34.92 -1.31
C GLY A 367 5.09 34.19 -1.03
N GLU A 368 4.99 32.89 -1.36
CA GLU A 368 3.79 32.03 -1.22
C GLU A 368 3.76 31.25 0.12
N TYR A 369 4.62 31.62 1.06
CA TYR A 369 4.84 30.85 2.30
C TYR A 369 3.65 30.87 3.26
N LEU A 370 2.97 32.02 3.40
CA LEU A 370 1.88 32.18 4.35
C LEU A 370 0.64 31.37 3.95
N SER A 371 0.35 31.22 2.65
CA SER A 371 -0.69 30.30 2.16
C SER A 371 -0.27 28.84 2.33
N PHE A 372 0.99 28.49 2.06
CA PHE A 372 1.49 27.14 2.21
C PHE A 372 1.40 26.65 3.66
N VAL A 373 1.94 27.40 4.62
CA VAL A 373 1.99 27.01 6.05
C VAL A 373 0.62 27.06 6.73
N SER A 374 -0.28 27.98 6.34
CA SER A 374 -1.64 28.03 6.90
C SER A 374 -2.55 26.91 6.39
N CYS A 375 -2.32 26.44 5.16
CA CYS A 375 -3.12 25.40 4.53
C CYS A 375 -2.54 23.99 4.83
N THR A 376 -1.26 23.84 5.19
CA THR A 376 -0.72 22.56 5.71
C THR A 376 -0.93 22.48 7.22
N TYR A 377 -1.47 21.37 7.70
CA TYR A 377 -1.78 21.06 9.10
C TYR A 377 -0.52 20.91 9.99
N HIS A 378 0.45 21.84 9.93
CA HIS A 378 1.82 21.62 10.42
C HIS A 378 2.14 22.15 11.82
N LYS A 379 1.14 22.60 12.60
CA LYS A 379 1.37 22.95 14.01
C LYS A 379 1.28 21.77 14.99
N GLN A 380 0.72 20.62 14.61
CA GLN A 380 0.50 19.49 15.55
C GLN A 380 1.51 18.33 15.46
N HIS A 381 2.43 18.31 14.49
CA HIS A 381 3.36 17.17 14.29
C HIS A 381 4.84 17.49 14.53
N ARG A 382 5.13 18.60 15.22
CA ARG A 382 6.49 18.97 15.66
C ARG A 382 6.83 18.55 17.10
N SER A 383 5.93 17.86 17.80
CA SER A 383 6.12 17.34 19.17
C SER A 383 6.41 15.86 19.18
#